data_AF-A0A3D9XTC8-F1
#
_entry.id   AF-A0A3D9XTC8-F1
#
_cell.length_a   1.000
_cell.length_b   1.000
_cell.length_c   1.000
_cell.angle_alpha   90.00
_cell.angle_beta   90.00
_cell.angle_gamma   90.00
#
_symmetry.space_group_name_H-M   'P 1'
#
loop_
_entity.id
_entity.type
_entity.pdbx_description
1 polymer ?
#
loop_
_entity_poly.entity_id
_entity_poly.type
_entity_poly.pdbx_seq_one_letter_code
_entity_poly.pdbx_strand_id
1 'polypeptide(L)'
;MTLTAPSHLRGPIRRSDPRWGERLAWIIQHNDARHRQSDMAAALGIRQASLSLIMTKAGIHKPHAAPRARAMCRHGLRLGRMVEMFDALPVDLRSDLAREAADLRGTIADAIAARLAPPKTGSGAANG
;
A
#
# COMPACT_ATOMS: atom_id res chain seq x y z
N MET A 1 1.73 19.44 -18.50
CA MET A 1 1.86 18.60 -19.72
C MET A 1 1.02 17.35 -19.55
N THR A 2 0.18 17.02 -20.52
CA THR A 2 -0.71 15.86 -20.46
C THR A 2 0.10 14.58 -20.72
N LEU A 3 0.14 13.69 -19.73
CA LEU A 3 0.82 12.39 -19.88
C LEU A 3 0.14 11.58 -20.99
N THR A 4 0.94 11.09 -21.94
CA THR A 4 0.43 10.41 -23.13
C THR A 4 1.22 9.13 -23.34
N ALA A 5 0.57 7.97 -23.30
CA ALA A 5 1.23 6.70 -23.56
C ALA A 5 1.37 6.46 -25.09
N PRO A 6 2.39 5.71 -25.53
CA PRO A 6 2.49 5.22 -26.90
C PRO A 6 1.22 4.48 -27.33
N SER A 7 0.77 4.69 -28.57
CA SER A 7 -0.53 4.21 -29.05
C SER A 7 -0.68 2.68 -28.97
N HIS A 8 0.39 1.94 -29.28
CA HIS A 8 0.42 0.47 -29.22
C HIS A 8 0.41 -0.08 -27.79
N LEU A 9 0.68 0.78 -26.80
CA LEU A 9 0.60 0.47 -25.37
C LEU A 9 -0.73 0.92 -24.76
N ARG A 10 -1.72 1.39 -25.53
CA ARG A 10 -3.04 1.78 -25.00
C ARG A 10 -4.05 0.62 -25.07
N GLY A 11 -5.08 0.70 -24.22
CA GLY A 11 -6.18 -0.26 -24.18
C GLY A 11 -5.89 -1.55 -23.39
N PRO A 12 -6.78 -2.54 -23.44
CA PRO A 12 -6.56 -3.81 -22.75
C PRO A 12 -5.42 -4.60 -23.41
N ILE A 13 -4.38 -4.93 -22.63
CA ILE A 13 -3.26 -5.79 -23.06
C ILE A 13 -3.16 -6.93 -22.06
N ARG A 14 -3.09 -8.17 -22.56
CA ARG A 14 -2.94 -9.37 -21.73
C ARG A 14 -1.47 -9.56 -21.34
N ARG A 15 -1.22 -10.26 -20.23
CA ARG A 15 0.14 -10.57 -19.76
C ARG A 15 0.95 -11.43 -20.74
N SER A 16 0.29 -12.21 -21.59
CA SER A 16 0.90 -13.03 -22.64
C SER A 16 1.25 -12.23 -23.91
N ASP A 17 0.82 -10.97 -24.01
CA ASP A 17 1.13 -10.13 -25.18
C ASP A 17 2.60 -9.69 -25.10
N PRO A 18 3.36 -9.75 -26.21
CA PRO A 18 4.76 -9.33 -26.22
C PRO A 18 4.95 -7.86 -25.81
N ARG A 19 3.95 -6.99 -26.01
CA ARG A 19 3.98 -5.58 -25.58
C ARG A 19 3.83 -5.40 -24.08
N TRP A 20 3.53 -6.47 -23.34
CA TRP A 20 3.35 -6.41 -21.89
C TRP A 20 4.62 -5.93 -21.16
N GLY A 21 5.79 -6.42 -21.57
CA GLY A 21 7.07 -6.02 -21.00
C GLY A 21 7.34 -4.52 -21.21
N GLU A 22 7.08 -4.02 -22.41
CA GLU A 22 7.23 -2.61 -22.74
C GLU A 22 6.24 -1.72 -21.97
N ARG A 23 4.98 -2.15 -21.86
CA ARG A 23 3.98 -1.47 -21.02
C ARG A 23 4.44 -1.39 -19.56
N LEU A 24 5.03 -2.46 -19.03
CA LEU A 24 5.56 -2.50 -17.68
C LEU A 24 6.69 -1.48 -17.49
N ALA A 25 7.65 -1.45 -18.41
CA ALA A 25 8.74 -0.48 -18.39
C ALA A 25 8.22 0.97 -18.42
N TRP A 26 7.22 1.24 -19.26
CA TRP A 26 6.58 2.56 -19.32
C TRP A 26 5.91 2.92 -17.98
N ILE A 27 5.19 1.98 -17.35
CA ILE A 27 4.56 2.22 -16.03
C ILE A 27 5.60 2.49 -14.96
N ILE A 28 6.71 1.73 -14.92
CA ILE A 28 7.80 1.91 -13.95
C ILE A 28 8.41 3.30 -14.09
N GLN A 29 8.80 3.67 -15.32
CA GLN A 29 9.41 4.97 -15.60
C GLN A 29 8.53 6.14 -15.13
N HIS A 30 7.23 6.08 -15.40
CA HIS A 30 6.32 7.17 -15.05
C HIS A 30 5.90 7.16 -13.58
N ASN A 31 5.92 6.00 -12.93
CA ASN A 31 5.78 5.90 -11.48
C ASN A 31 6.99 6.51 -10.76
N ASP A 32 8.21 6.27 -11.25
CA ASP A 32 9.44 6.85 -10.69
C ASP A 32 9.49 8.37 -10.88
N ALA A 33 8.94 8.88 -12.00
CA ALA A 33 8.70 10.29 -12.24
C ALA A 33 7.53 10.88 -11.40
N ARG A 34 6.96 10.11 -10.46
CA ARG A 34 5.88 10.50 -9.53
C ARG A 34 4.59 10.99 -10.21
N HIS A 35 4.27 10.47 -11.40
CA HIS A 35 2.96 10.73 -12.01
C HIS A 35 1.83 10.09 -11.20
N ARG A 36 0.66 10.72 -11.20
CA ARG A 36 -0.52 10.16 -10.53
C ARG A 36 -1.02 8.95 -11.30
N GLN A 37 -1.53 7.95 -10.58
CA GLN A 37 -2.14 6.77 -11.21
C GLN A 37 -3.33 7.10 -12.10
N SER A 38 -4.12 8.12 -11.75
CA SER A 38 -5.24 8.59 -12.58
C SER A 38 -4.75 8.98 -13.98
N ASP A 39 -3.62 9.67 -14.03
CA ASP A 39 -3.08 10.25 -15.26
C ASP A 39 -2.43 9.15 -16.10
N MET A 40 -1.71 8.23 -15.46
CA MET A 40 -1.17 7.04 -16.13
C MET A 40 -2.27 6.13 -16.69
N ALA A 41 -3.37 5.94 -15.95
CA ALA A 41 -4.50 5.13 -16.38
C ALA A 41 -5.23 5.78 -17.57
N ALA A 42 -5.42 7.10 -17.51
CA ALA A 42 -5.97 7.88 -18.62
C ALA A 42 -5.07 7.79 -19.86
N ALA A 43 -3.76 7.96 -19.70
CA ALA A 43 -2.78 7.87 -20.78
C ALA A 43 -2.79 6.50 -21.48
N LEU A 44 -2.92 5.42 -20.70
CA LEU A 44 -3.02 4.04 -21.19
C LEU A 44 -4.43 3.69 -21.69
N GLY A 45 -5.44 4.53 -21.48
CA GLY A 45 -6.83 4.23 -21.85
C GLY A 45 -7.40 3.02 -21.11
N ILE A 46 -7.05 2.83 -19.83
CA ILE A 46 -7.54 1.73 -18.99
C ILE A 46 -8.16 2.26 -17.71
N ARG A 47 -8.94 1.41 -17.03
CA ARG A 47 -9.48 1.75 -15.71
C ARG A 47 -8.34 1.86 -14.70
N GLN A 48 -8.41 2.84 -13.81
CA GLN A 48 -7.43 3.02 -12.73
C GLN A 48 -7.30 1.76 -11.86
N ALA A 49 -8.42 1.06 -11.59
CA ALA A 49 -8.41 -0.21 -10.85
C ALA A 49 -7.57 -1.29 -11.56
N SER A 50 -7.63 -1.35 -12.90
CA SER A 50 -6.80 -2.26 -13.68
C SER A 50 -5.33 -1.88 -13.55
N LEU A 51 -4.97 -0.60 -13.68
CA LEU A 51 -3.59 -0.15 -13.50
C LEU A 51 -3.06 -0.49 -12.09
N SER A 52 -3.86 -0.25 -11.05
CA SER A 52 -3.50 -0.58 -9.66
C SER A 52 -3.22 -2.07 -9.48
N LEU A 53 -4.00 -2.95 -10.12
CA LEU A 53 -3.76 -4.39 -10.10
C LEU A 53 -2.45 -4.77 -10.83
N ILE A 54 -2.16 -4.13 -11.97
CA ILE A 54 -0.91 -4.34 -12.73
C ILE A 54 0.29 -3.94 -11.87
N MET A 55 0.26 -2.74 -11.31
CA MET A 55 1.34 -2.20 -10.47
C MET A 55 1.56 -3.06 -9.22
N THR A 56 0.48 -3.52 -8.57
CA THR A 56 0.57 -4.44 -7.42
C THR A 56 1.20 -5.78 -7.79
N LYS A 57 0.74 -6.42 -8.87
CA LYS A 57 1.27 -7.72 -9.33
C LYS A 57 2.71 -7.65 -9.81
N ALA A 58 3.17 -6.48 -10.24
CA ALA A 58 4.52 -6.23 -10.70
C ALA A 58 5.45 -5.68 -9.59
N GLY A 59 4.94 -5.50 -8.36
CA GLY A 59 5.73 -4.96 -7.25
C GLY A 59 6.14 -3.49 -7.42
N ILE A 60 5.49 -2.74 -8.32
CA ILE A 60 5.83 -1.34 -8.64
C ILE A 60 5.35 -0.40 -7.54
N HIS A 61 4.33 -0.80 -6.80
CA HIS A 61 3.98 -0.13 -5.57
C HIS A 61 4.99 -0.50 -4.48
N LYS A 62 5.64 0.53 -3.88
CA LYS A 62 5.91 0.44 -2.44
C LYS A 62 4.56 0.10 -1.81
N PRO A 63 4.44 -0.99 -1.05
CA PRO A 63 3.18 -1.41 -0.46
C PRO A 63 2.61 -0.16 0.21
N HIS A 64 1.51 0.37 -0.33
CA HIS A 64 0.77 1.40 0.37
C HIS A 64 0.61 0.86 1.78
N ALA A 65 1.15 1.60 2.75
CA ALA A 65 1.14 1.20 4.14
C ALA A 65 -0.23 0.60 4.44
N ALA A 66 -0.21 -0.58 5.07
CA ALA A 66 -1.30 -1.54 5.21
C ALA A 66 -2.68 -0.87 5.34
N PRO A 67 -3.80 -1.55 5.03
CA PRO A 67 -5.17 -1.02 5.19
C PRO A 67 -5.43 -0.22 6.49
N ARG A 68 -4.65 -0.45 7.55
CA ARG A 68 -4.64 0.29 8.81
C ARG A 68 -3.92 1.64 8.81
N ALA A 69 -3.04 1.99 7.87
CA ALA A 69 -2.50 3.34 7.72
C ALA A 69 -3.58 4.37 7.33
N ARG A 70 -4.63 3.93 6.61
CA ARG A 70 -5.85 4.75 6.43
C ARG A 70 -6.62 4.94 7.74
N ALA A 71 -6.66 3.92 8.61
CA ALA A 71 -7.24 4.06 9.96
C ALA A 71 -6.39 5.01 10.83
N MET A 72 -5.05 4.90 10.77
CA MET A 72 -4.14 5.80 11.47
C MET A 72 -4.27 7.26 10.99
N CYS A 73 -4.40 7.51 9.67
CA CYS A 73 -4.72 8.83 9.15
C CYS A 73 -6.08 9.37 9.64
N ARG A 74 -7.12 8.52 9.78
CA ARG A 74 -8.41 8.93 10.39
C ARG A 74 -8.26 9.34 11.85
N HIS A 75 -7.28 8.77 12.56
CA HIS A 75 -6.92 9.16 13.93
C HIS A 75 -5.85 10.26 13.98
N GLY A 76 -5.55 10.93 12.85
CA GLY A 76 -4.63 12.08 12.81
C GLY A 76 -3.13 11.73 12.78
N LEU A 77 -2.76 10.46 12.64
CA LEU A 77 -1.37 10.01 12.63
C LEU A 77 -0.83 9.93 11.20
N ARG A 78 0.13 10.80 10.86
CA ARG A 78 0.83 10.82 9.56
C ARG A 78 1.97 9.79 9.57
N LEU A 79 2.16 9.07 8.46
CA LEU A 79 3.18 8.01 8.31
C LEU A 79 4.61 8.44 8.66
N GLY A 80 5.05 9.63 8.24
CA GLY A 80 6.40 10.13 8.59
C GLY A 80 6.60 10.31 10.10
N ARG A 81 5.55 10.75 10.79
CA ARG A 81 5.55 10.93 12.25
C ARG A 81 5.59 9.59 12.99
N MET A 82 5.09 8.50 12.39
CA MET A 82 5.17 7.17 13.01
C MET A 82 6.59 6.60 13.02
N VAL A 83 7.39 6.88 12.00
CA VAL A 83 8.81 6.46 11.98
C VAL A 83 9.58 7.20 13.07
N GLU A 84 9.41 8.52 13.15
CA GLU A 84 10.02 9.35 14.21
C GLU A 84 9.56 8.91 15.61
N MET A 85 8.26 8.63 15.78
CA MET A 85 7.72 8.14 17.04
C MET A 85 8.28 6.76 17.41
N PHE A 86 8.42 5.85 16.44
CA PHE A 86 9.01 4.53 16.68
C PHE A 86 10.48 4.65 17.08
N ASP A 87 11.28 5.45 16.37
CA ASP A 87 12.70 5.63 16.68
C ASP A 87 12.93 6.31 18.03
N ALA A 88 11.98 7.12 18.49
CA ALA A 88 11.97 7.72 19.82
C ALA A 88 11.58 6.74 20.95
N LEU A 89 11.10 5.52 20.65
CA LEU A 89 10.77 4.54 21.67
C LEU A 89 12.03 3.88 22.27
N PRO A 90 11.99 3.51 23.57
CA PRO A 90 13.02 2.67 24.18
C PRO A 90 13.29 1.40 23.35
N VAL A 91 14.55 0.96 23.32
CA VAL A 91 15.00 -0.20 22.54
C VAL A 91 14.19 -1.46 22.86
N ASP A 92 13.86 -1.66 24.14
CA ASP A 92 13.10 -2.83 24.60
C ASP A 92 11.68 -2.82 24.02
N LEU A 93 11.03 -1.65 24.03
CA LEU A 93 9.69 -1.48 23.48
C LEU A 93 9.67 -1.65 21.95
N ARG A 94 10.73 -1.22 21.25
CA ARG A 94 10.87 -1.47 19.80
C ARG A 94 11.03 -2.96 19.50
N SER A 95 11.78 -3.67 20.33
CA SER A 95 12.00 -5.12 20.19
C SER A 95 10.71 -5.90 20.44
N ASP A 96 9.90 -5.48 21.42
CA ASP A 96 8.58 -6.06 21.69
C ASP A 96 7.61 -5.86 20.53
N LEU A 97 7.57 -4.65 19.97
CA LEU A 97 6.72 -4.37 18.81
C LEU A 97 7.16 -5.16 17.57
N ALA A 98 8.46 -5.40 17.38
CA ALA A 98 8.98 -6.24 16.30
C ALA A 98 8.58 -7.70 16.46
N ARG A 99 8.62 -8.22 17.69
CA ARG A 99 8.17 -9.56 18.02
C ARG A 99 6.66 -9.73 17.77
N GLU A 100 5.85 -8.81 18.26
CA GLU A 100 4.39 -8.83 18.05
C GLU A 100 4.03 -8.70 16.56
N ALA A 101 4.77 -7.90 15.79
CA ALA A 101 4.57 -7.81 14.35
C ALA A 101 4.84 -9.15 13.66
N ALA A 102 5.90 -9.86 14.07
CA ALA A 102 6.21 -11.20 13.57
C ALA A 102 5.11 -12.21 13.91
N ASP A 103 4.62 -12.20 15.16
CA ASP A 103 3.54 -13.08 15.63
C ASP A 103 2.22 -12.84 14.88
N LEU A 104 1.91 -11.58 14.60
CA LEU A 104 0.75 -11.17 13.80
C LEU A 104 0.93 -11.38 12.29
N ARG A 105 2.12 -11.82 11.84
CA ARG A 105 2.53 -11.85 10.42
C ARG A 105 2.26 -10.53 9.70
N GLY A 106 2.52 -9.43 10.40
CA GLY A 106 2.21 -8.06 9.99
C GLY A 106 3.40 -7.12 10.15
N THR A 107 3.11 -5.81 10.12
CA THR A 107 4.10 -4.74 10.28
C THR A 107 4.13 -4.22 11.71
N ILE A 108 5.16 -3.45 12.08
CA ILE A 108 5.21 -2.71 13.36
C ILE A 108 3.95 -1.85 13.57
N ALA A 109 3.44 -1.24 12.49
CA ALA A 109 2.22 -0.46 12.55
C ALA A 109 0.99 -1.33 12.89
N ASP A 110 0.99 -2.61 12.51
CA ASP A 110 -0.06 -3.56 12.89
C ASP A 110 0.02 -3.93 14.37
N ALA A 111 1.23 -4.10 14.92
CA ALA A 111 1.44 -4.32 16.36
C ALA A 111 0.99 -3.10 17.19
N ILE A 112 1.39 -1.89 16.79
CA ILE A 112 0.95 -0.64 17.43
C ILE A 112 -0.57 -0.50 17.35
N ALA A 113 -1.16 -0.74 16.17
CA ALA A 113 -2.61 -0.67 16.00
C ALA A 113 -3.36 -1.73 16.84
N ALA A 114 -2.80 -2.92 17.01
CA ALA A 114 -3.37 -3.98 17.84
C ALA A 114 -3.37 -3.58 19.33
N ARG A 115 -2.32 -2.90 19.80
CA ARG A 115 -2.24 -2.36 21.17
C ARG A 115 -3.18 -1.18 21.41
N LEU A 116 -3.40 -0.34 20.39
CA LEU A 116 -4.26 0.84 20.48
C LEU A 116 -5.75 0.52 20.24
N ALA A 117 -6.05 -0.61 19.62
CA ALA A 117 -7.43 -1.07 19.46
C ALA A 117 -7.94 -1.61 20.80
N PRO A 118 -9.16 -1.24 21.24
CA PRO A 118 -9.75 -1.86 22.43
C PRO A 118 -9.86 -3.38 22.21
N PRO A 119 -9.67 -4.21 23.26
CA PRO A 119 -9.90 -5.63 23.13
C PRO A 119 -11.32 -5.84 22.63
N LYS A 120 -11.49 -6.67 21.60
CA LYS A 120 -12.82 -7.19 21.26
C LYS A 120 -13.29 -7.94 22.50
N THR A 121 -14.13 -7.32 23.32
CA THR A 121 -14.95 -8.00 24.30
C THR A 121 -15.88 -8.95 23.55
N GLY A 122 -15.37 -10.12 23.22
CA GLY A 122 -16.13 -11.35 23.08
C GLY A 122 -16.23 -12.02 24.45
N SER A 123 -16.68 -11.28 25.47
CA SER A 123 -17.22 -11.89 26.66
C SER A 123 -18.71 -12.02 26.38
N GLY A 124 -19.13 -13.22 26.02
CA GLY A 124 -20.53 -13.56 25.96
C GLY A 124 -21.13 -13.31 27.34
N ALA A 125 -22.04 -12.34 27.43
CA ALA A 125 -23.02 -12.35 28.49
C ALA A 125 -23.85 -13.62 28.30
N ALA A 126 -23.55 -14.64 29.10
CA ALA A 126 -24.47 -15.74 29.33
C ALA A 126 -25.68 -15.17 30.06
N ASN A 127 -26.74 -14.86 29.31
CA ASN A 127 -28.09 -14.85 29.86
C ASN A 127 -28.60 -16.28 29.73
N GLY A 128 -28.58 -17.00 30.85
CA GLY A 128 -29.13 -18.34 31.05
C GLY A 128 -29.17 -18.64 32.53
#